data_AF-A0A971ZHB1-F1
#
_entry.id   AF-A0A971ZHB1-F1
#
_cell.length_a   1.000
_cell.length_b   1.000
_cell.length_c   1.000
_cell.angle_alpha   90.00
_cell.angle_beta   90.00
_cell.angle_gamma   90.00
#
_symmetry.space_group_name_H-M   'P 1'
#
loop_
_entity.id
_entity.type
_entity.pdbx_description
1 polymer ?
#
loop_
_entity_poly.entity_id
_entity_poly.type
_entity_poly.pdbx_seq_one_letter_code
_entity_poly.pdbx_strand_id
1 'polypeptide(L)' 'MDFSYLREYDREIMEAMEKEIKRQEEHIELIASENFVSIPVMEAMGSHLTNKYAEGYPG' A
#
# COMPACT_ATOMS: atom_id res chain seq x y z
N MET A 1 7.07 0.66 -6.47
CA MET A 1 6.48 1.95 -6.04
C MET A 1 7.60 2.85 -5.54
N ASP A 2 7.56 4.14 -5.89
CA ASP A 2 8.53 5.12 -5.40
C ASP A 2 7.98 5.78 -4.11
N PHE A 3 8.72 5.65 -3.01
CA PHE A 3 8.39 6.22 -1.70
C PHE A 3 9.35 7.34 -1.28
N SER A 4 10.09 7.94 -2.23
CA SER A 4 11.05 9.03 -1.97
C SER A 4 10.43 10.18 -1.16
N TYR A 5 9.28 10.68 -1.59
CA TYR A 5 8.54 11.73 -0.88
C TYR A 5 8.14 11.34 0.55
N LEU A 6 7.60 10.13 0.74
CA LEU A 6 7.22 9.66 2.06
C LEU A 6 8.43 9.52 2.98
N ARG A 7 9.53 8.99 2.46
CA ARG A 7 10.79 8.83 3.20
C ARG A 7 11.36 10.16 3.66
N GLU A 8 11.28 11.20 2.84
CA GLU A 8 11.75 12.55 3.20
C GLU A 8 10.81 13.24 4.20
N TYR A 9 9.50 13.09 4.02
CA TYR A 9 8.49 13.76 4.83
C TYR A 9 8.26 13.10 6.19
N ASP A 10 8.16 11.76 6.22
CA ASP A 10 7.86 10.97 7.40
C ASP A 10 8.70 9.68 7.44
N ARG A 11 9.86 9.79 8.08
CA ARG A 11 10.80 8.68 8.24
C ARG A 11 10.28 7.59 9.17
N GLU A 12 9.49 7.94 10.18
CA GLU A 12 9.00 6.98 11.17
C GLU A 12 8.01 6.00 10.52
N ILE A 13 7.08 6.53 9.71
CA ILE A 13 6.15 5.70 8.93
C ILE A 13 6.90 4.85 7.92
N MET A 14 7.88 5.41 7.20
CA MET A 14 8.68 4.63 6.25
C MET A 14 9.42 3.47 6.93
N GLU A 15 10.05 3.70 8.08
CA GLU A 15 10.72 2.65 8.86
C GLU A 15 9.74 1.58 9.36
N ALA A 16 8.53 1.95 9.75
CA ALA A 16 7.49 1.00 10.14
C ALA A 16 7.04 0.13 8.95
N MET A 17 6.86 0.72 7.77
CA MET A 17 6.51 -0.01 6.55
C MET A 17 7.60 -1.02 6.15
N GLU A 18 8.88 -0.63 6.21
CA GLU A 18 10.00 -1.53 5.90
C GLU A 18 10.08 -2.72 6.88
N LYS A 19 9.83 -2.47 8.18
CA LYS A 19 9.77 -3.54 9.19
C LYS A 19 8.62 -4.51 8.91
N GLU A 20 7.47 -4.03 8.47
CA GLU A 20 6.32 -4.88 8.15
C GLU A 20 6.54 -5.72 6.88
N ILE A 21 7.15 -5.15 5.84
CA ILE A 21 7.55 -5.93 4.65
C ILE A 21 8.46 -7.08 5.08
N LYS A 22 9.49 -6.77 5.87
CA LYS A 22 10.41 -7.80 6.38
C LYS A 22 9.68 -8.86 7.20
N ARG A 23 8.73 -8.48 8.06
CA ARG A 23 7.91 -9.42 8.84
C ARG A 23 7.17 -10.39 7.92
N GLN A 24 6.49 -9.88 6.89
CA GLN A 24 5.72 -10.68 5.94
C GLN A 24 6.62 -11.63 5.13
N GLU A 25 7.83 -11.20 4.76
CA GLU A 25 8.78 -12.03 4.00
C GLU A 25 9.42 -13.15 4.84
N GLU A 26 9.60 -12.92 6.14
CA GLU A 26 10.30 -13.85 7.05
C GLU A 26 9.36 -14.86 7.75
N HIS A 27 8.04 -14.72 7.62
CA HIS A 27 7.05 -15.57 8.29
C HIS A 27 6.19 -16.35 7.30
N ILE A 28 5.77 -17.55 7.72
CA ILE A 28 4.75 -18.33 6.99
C ILE A 28 3.38 -17.83 7.43
N GLU A 29 2.65 -17.20 6.52
CA GLU A 29 1.30 -16.73 6.77
C GLU A 29 0.29 -17.89 6.64
N LEU A 30 -0.37 -18.23 7.75
CA LEU A 30 -1.32 -19.36 7.85
C LEU A 30 -2.78 -18.90 8.10
N ILE A 31 -3.02 -17.59 8.11
CA ILE A 31 -4.35 -17.03 8.27
C ILE A 31 -5.10 -17.20 6.94
N ALA A 32 -6.11 -18.07 6.92
CA ALA A 32 -6.80 -18.45 5.69
C ALA A 32 -7.48 -17.29 4.93
N SER A 33 -7.77 -16.18 5.60
CA SER A 33 -8.38 -14.98 5.02
C SER A 33 -7.37 -13.94 4.53
N GLU A 34 -6.09 -14.08 4.86
CA GLU A 34 -5.04 -13.17 4.40
C GLU A 34 -4.51 -13.57 3.03
N ASN A 35 -3.96 -12.59 2.30
CA ASN A 35 -3.40 -12.80 0.98
C ASN A 35 -2.41 -11.68 0.61
N PHE A 36 -1.53 -11.95 -0.36
CA PHE A 36 -0.64 -10.97 -0.95
C PHE A 36 -1.24 -10.44 -2.25
N VAL A 37 -1.42 -9.12 -2.31
CA VAL A 37 -2.00 -8.46 -3.48
C VAL A 37 -0.92 -8.19 -4.53
N SER A 38 -1.31 -8.18 -5.81
CA SER A 38 -0.39 -7.90 -6.92
C SER A 38 0.06 -6.43 -6.97
N ILE A 39 1.26 -6.18 -7.53
CA ILE A 39 1.81 -4.83 -7.72
C ILE A 39 0.84 -3.89 -8.47
N PRO A 40 0.20 -4.29 -9.59
CA PRO A 40 -0.71 -3.38 -10.31
C PRO A 40 -1.89 -2.90 -9.48
N VAL A 41 -2.38 -3.72 -8.55
CA VAL A 41 -3.47 -3.31 -7.65
C VAL A 41 -2.97 -2.28 -6.63
N MET A 42 -1.76 -2.46 -6.07
CA MET A 42 -1.16 -1.46 -5.19
C MET A 42 -0.90 -0.13 -5.91
N GLU A 43 -0.46 -0.18 -7.16
CA GLU A 43 -0.25 1.02 -7.98
C GLU A 43 -1.57 1.77 -8.25
N ALA A 44 -2.65 1.06 -8.54
CA ALA A 44 -3.98 1.66 -8.71
C ALA A 44 -4.48 2.32 -7.42
N MET A 45 -4.26 1.68 -6.26
CA MET A 45 -4.63 2.22 -4.94
C MET A 45 -3.90 3.52 -4.60
N GLY A 46 -2.63 3.67 -5.02
CA GLY A 46 -1.84 4.89 -4.84
C GLY A 46 -2.05 5.98 -5.89
N SER A 47 -3.07 5.86 -6.75
CA SER A 47 -3.26 6.77 -7.89
C SER A 47 -4.01 8.06 -7.53
N HIS A 48 -4.02 9.00 -8.49
CA HIS A 48 -4.75 10.27 -8.39
C HIS A 48 -6.26 10.14 -8.22
N LEU A 49 -6.83 8.92 -8.34
CA LEU A 49 -8.23 8.65 -8.04
C LEU A 49 -8.61 9.05 -6.62
N THR A 50 -7.67 9.01 -5.66
CA THR A 50 -7.91 9.45 -4.27
C THR A 50 -8.32 10.92 -4.14
N ASN A 51 -8.02 11.75 -5.15
CA ASN A 51 -8.34 13.18 -5.11
C ASN A 51 -9.78 13.46 -5.55
N LYS A 52 -10.46 12.48 -6.15
CA LYS A 52 -11.72 12.70 -6.82
C LYS A 52 -12.90 12.37 -5.92
N TYR A 53 -13.78 13.35 -5.74
CA TYR A 53 -15.14 13.13 -5.25
C TYR A 53 -16.08 12.90 -6.46
N ALA A 54 -16.81 11.78 -6.47
CA ALA A 54 -17.65 11.36 -7.60
C ALA A 54 -18.94 10.68 -7.10
N GLU A 55 -19.89 11.48 -6.63
CA GLU A 55 -21.23 11.02 -6.26
C GLU A 55 -22.07 10.64 -7.49
N GLY A 56 -23.05 9.77 -7.29
CA GLY A 56 -23.95 9.29 -8.34
C GLY A 56 -23.44 8.03 -9.04
N TYR A 57 -23.96 7.78 -10.24
CA TYR A 57 -23.57 6.63 -11.07
C TYR A 57 -23.00 7.13 -12.41
N PRO A 58 -22.14 6.33 -13.07
CA PRO A 58 -21.75 6.59 -14.45
C PRO A 58 -22.99 6.70 -15.36
N GLY A 59 -23.08 7.76 -16.16
CA GLY A 59 -24.22 8.08 -17.03
C GLY A 59 -24.20 9.54 -17.48
#